data_AF-A0A2E0AM99-F1
#
_entry.id   AF-A0A2E0AM99-F1
#
_cell.length_a   1.000
_cell.length_b   1.000
_cell.length_c   1.000
_cell.angle_alpha   90.00
_cell.angle_beta   90.00
_cell.angle_gamma   90.00
#
_symmetry.space_group_name_H-M   'P 1'
#
loop_
_entity.id
_entity.type
_entity.pdbx_description
1 polymer ?
#
loop_
_entity_poly.entity_id
_entity_poly.type
_entity_poly.pdbx_seq_one_letter_code
_entity_poly.pdbx_strand_id
1 'polypeptide(L)' 'MLTSWRVLMRFVASGLFLLAHGLLVLEHIAVGTALHGVAELFLAPWAVRHKAWDLIVIGLIFCVFDLWGTIRLTGFA' A
#
# COMPACT_ATOMS: atom_id res chain seq x y z
N MET A 1 10.48 -22.93 8.39
CA MET A 1 10.07 -21.63 8.97
C MET A 1 10.10 -20.46 7.97
N LEU A 2 11.11 -20.34 7.10
CA LEU A 2 11.22 -19.27 6.08
C LEU A 2 10.01 -19.09 5.15
N THR A 3 9.28 -20.16 4.83
CA THR A 3 8.09 -20.11 3.97
C THR A 3 6.90 -19.45 4.68
N SER A 4 6.69 -19.77 5.97
CA SER A 4 5.61 -19.19 6.78
C SER A 4 5.80 -17.69 6.99
N TRP A 5 7.04 -17.26 7.23
CA TRP A 5 7.38 -15.84 7.36
C TRP A 5 7.11 -15.04 6.08
N ARG A 6 7.45 -15.59 4.91
CA ARG A 6 7.15 -14.93 3.62
C ARG A 6 5.66 -14.78 3.37
N VAL A 7 4.88 -15.80 3.73
CA VAL A 7 3.43 -15.76 3.58
C VAL A 7 2.82 -14.71 4.52
N LEU A 8 3.24 -14.69 5.78
CA LEU A 8 2.81 -13.68 6.75
C LEU A 8 3.10 -12.25 6.26
N MET A 9 4.32 -12.01 5.78
CA MET A 9 4.71 -10.69 5.25
C MET A 9 3.85 -10.27 4.06
N ARG A 10 3.46 -11.20 3.17
CA ARG A 10 2.54 -10.90 2.06
C ARG A 10 1.13 -10.55 2.54
N PHE A 11 0.63 -11.22 3.57
CA PHE A 11 -0.66 -10.88 4.19
C PHE A 11 -0.61 -9.51 4.87
N VAL A 12 0.43 -9.23 5.65
CA VAL A 12 0.63 -7.94 6.30
C VAL A 12 0.72 -6.81 5.27
N ALA A 13 1.47 -7.02 4.19
CA ALA A 13 1.60 -6.06 3.11
C ALA A 13 0.27 -5.77 2.42
N SER A 14 -0.45 -6.82 2.03
CA SER A 14 -1.74 -6.68 1.36
C SER A 14 -2.76 -5.99 2.26
N GLY A 15 -2.76 -6.32 3.56
CA GLY A 15 -3.61 -5.68 4.56
C GLY A 15 -3.28 -4.20 4.75
N LEU A 16 -2.00 -3.82 4.78
CA LEU A 16 -1.57 -2.42 4.86
C LEU A 16 -2.01 -1.61 3.64
N PHE A 17 -1.88 -2.14 2.42
CA PHE A 17 -2.37 -1.47 1.21
C PHE A 17 -3.90 -1.32 1.21
N LEU A 18 -4.64 -2.37 1.58
CA LEU A 18 -6.10 -2.32 1.71
C LEU A 18 -6.55 -1.31 2.77
N LEU A 19 -5.85 -1.25 3.91
CA LEU A 19 -6.16 -0.32 4.98
C LEU A 19 -5.87 1.14 4.56
N ALA A 20 -4.71 1.39 3.94
CA ALA A 20 -4.35 2.71 3.43
C ALA A 20 -5.38 3.21 2.41
N HIS A 21 -5.76 2.34 1.47
CA HIS A 21 -6.79 2.65 0.48
C HIS A 21 -8.16 2.87 1.10
N GLY A 22 -8.58 2.00 2.03
CA GLY A 22 -9.85 2.14 2.74
C GLY A 22 -9.95 3.47 3.49
N LEU A 23 -8.86 3.92 4.09
CA LEU A 23 -8.79 5.23 4.74
C LEU A 23 -8.91 6.39 3.75
N LEU A 24 -8.31 6.28 2.56
CA LEU A 24 -8.46 7.28 1.50
C LEU A 24 -9.90 7.35 0.98
N VAL A 25 -10.57 6.20 0.83
CA VAL A 25 -11.99 6.12 0.44
C VAL A 25 -12.90 6.73 1.51
N LEU A 26 -12.54 6.61 2.79
CA LEU A 26 -13.24 7.22 3.92
C LEU A 26 -12.83 8.69 4.17
N GLU A 27 -12.20 9.36 3.19
CA GLU A 27 -11.75 10.76 3.26
C GLU A 27 -10.69 11.06 4.33
N HIS A 28 -10.07 10.04 4.93
CA HIS A 28 -8.93 10.18 5.84
C HIS A 28 -7.61 10.28 5.07
N ILE A 29 -7.50 11.28 4.19
CA ILE A 29 -6.42 11.40 3.19
C ILE A 29 -5.02 11.40 3.81
N ALA A 30 -4.81 12.20 4.86
CA ALA A 30 -3.50 12.30 5.51
C ALA A 30 -3.05 10.96 6.11
N VAL A 31 -3.97 10.25 6.77
CA VAL A 31 -3.69 8.99 7.46
C VAL A 31 -3.49 7.87 6.43
N GLY A 32 -4.34 7.80 5.41
CA GLY A 32 -4.21 6.82 4.34
C GLY A 32 -2.93 6.98 3.53
N THR A 33 -2.56 8.21 3.16
CA THR A 33 -1.31 8.50 2.43
C THR A 33 -0.08 8.16 3.27
N ALA A 34 -0.09 8.49 4.56
CA ALA A 34 1.01 8.15 5.46
C ALA A 34 1.18 6.63 5.62
N LEU A 35 0.08 5.90 5.80
CA LEU A 35 0.09 4.43 5.88
C LEU A 35 0.56 3.79 4.58
N HIS A 36 0.16 4.34 3.43
CA HIS A 36 0.64 3.89 2.13
C HIS A 36 2.15 4.08 2.01
N GLY A 37 2.66 5.28 2.33
CA GLY A 37 4.10 5.58 2.30
C GLY A 37 4.92 4.70 3.25
N VAL A 38 4.39 4.39 4.43
CA VAL A 38 5.00 3.42 5.36
C VAL A 38 5.01 2.02 4.74
N ALA A 39 3.89 1.58 4.17
CA ALA A 39 3.82 0.29 3.52
C ALA A 39 4.86 0.19 2.40
N GLU A 40 4.94 1.20 1.54
CA GLU A 40 5.86 1.23 0.41
C GLU A 40 7.34 1.26 0.87
N LEU A 41 7.68 2.08 1.85
CA LEU A 41 9.07 2.24 2.34
C LEU A 41 9.63 0.96 2.96
N PHE A 42 8.81 0.20 3.70
CA PHE A 42 9.26 -1.01 4.38
C PHE A 42 9.05 -2.29 3.56
N LEU A 43 7.99 -2.34 2.74
CA LEU A 43 7.66 -3.54 1.96
C LEU A 43 8.30 -3.55 0.58
N ALA A 44 8.56 -2.41 -0.08
CA ALA A 44 9.21 -2.41 -1.38
C ALA A 44 10.64 -3.01 -1.31
N PRO A 45 11.51 -2.67 -0.33
CA PRO A 45 12.82 -3.30 -0.21
C PRO A 45 12.73 -4.80 0.08
N TRP A 46 11.75 -5.22 0.88
CA TRP A 46 11.53 -6.63 1.19
C TRP A 46 11.06 -7.41 -0.04
N ALA A 47 10.09 -6.85 -0.78
CA ALA A 47 9.49 -7.45 -1.96
C ALA A 47 10.52 -7.61 -3.09
N VAL A 48 11.37 -6.61 -3.31
CA VAL A 48 12.48 -6.68 -4.27
C VAL A 48 13.47 -7.79 -3.87
N ARG A 49 13.89 -7.83 -2.60
CA ARG A 49 14.83 -8.87 -2.11
C ARG A 49 14.28 -10.30 -2.24
N HIS A 50 12.96 -10.47 -2.07
CA HIS A 50 12.31 -11.79 -2.10
C HIS A 50 11.63 -12.11 -3.43
N LYS A 51 11.79 -11.25 -4.45
CA LYS A 51 11.13 -11.37 -5.77
C LYS A 51 9.60 -11.51 -5.68
N ALA A 52 8.98 -10.84 -4.71
CA ALA A 52 7.53 -10.80 -4.51
C ALA A 52 6.89 -9.74 -5.41
N TRP A 53 6.98 -9.96 -6.73
CA TRP A 53 6.53 -9.00 -7.75
C TRP A 53 5.04 -8.72 -7.70
N ASP A 54 4.25 -9.65 -7.20
CA ASP A 54 2.82 -9.47 -6.94
C ASP A 54 2.54 -8.28 -6.00
N LEU A 55 3.33 -8.12 -4.93
CA LEU A 55 3.17 -6.99 -4.00
C LEU A 55 3.58 -5.67 -4.63
N ILE A 56 4.58 -5.68 -5.51
CA ILE A 56 5.03 -4.47 -6.22
C ILE A 56 3.94 -4.01 -7.19
N VAL A 57 3.34 -4.93 -7.95
CA VAL A 57 2.25 -4.63 -8.88
C VAL A 57 1.03 -4.12 -8.12
N ILE A 58 0.65 -4.78 -7.01
CA ILE A 58 -0.46 -4.35 -6.16
C ILE A 58 -0.18 -2.94 -5.60
N GLY A 59 1.00 -2.72 -5.03
CA GLY A 59 1.40 -1.41 -4.49
C GLY A 59 1.33 -0.30 -5.54
N LEU A 60 1.84 -0.55 -6.76
CA LEU A 60 1.77 0.41 -7.86
C LEU A 60 0.32 0.74 -8.26
N ILE A 61 -0.55 -0.27 -8.38
CA ILE A 61 -1.95 -0.07 -8.74
C ILE A 61 -2.65 0.79 -7.68
N PHE A 62 -2.49 0.42 -6.40
CA PHE A 62 -3.08 1.19 -5.30
C PHE A 62 -2.51 2.60 -5.21
N CYS A 63 -1.22 2.80 -5.43
CA CYS A 63 -0.58 4.12 -5.45
C CYS A 63 -1.22 5.04 -6.52
N VAL A 64 -1.48 4.52 -7.72
CA VAL A 64 -2.17 5.28 -8.78
C VAL A 64 -3.60 5.65 -8.37
N PHE A 65 -4.36 4.71 -7.81
CA PHE A 65 -5.73 4.98 -7.34
C PHE A 65 -5.76 5.97 -6.17
N ASP A 66 -4.82 5.86 -5.25
CA ASP A 66 -4.68 6.72 -4.08
C ASP A 66 -4.29 8.15 -4.49
N LEU A 67 -3.38 8.29 -5.45
CA LEU A 67 -3.01 9.59 -6.02
C LEU A 67 -4.18 10.23 -6.77
N TRP A 68 -4.89 9.46 -7.60
CA TRP A 68 -6.10 9.93 -8.29
C TRP A 68 -7.20 10.36 -7.31
N GLY A 69 -7.47 9.56 -6.29
CA GLY A 69 -8.44 9.86 -5.24
C GLY A 69 -8.06 11.13 -4.47
N THR A 70 -6.79 11.26 -4.11
CA THR A 70 -6.26 12.45 -3.44
C THR A 70 -6.42 13.70 -4.31
N ILE A 71 -6.01 13.65 -5.59
CA ILE A 71 -6.15 14.77 -6.53
C ILE A 71 -7.61 15.17 -6.71
N ARG A 72 -8.55 14.21 -6.80
CA ARG A 72 -9.98 14.55 -6.84
C ARG A 72 -10.40 15.25 -5.56
N LEU A 73 -10.13 14.67 -4.40
CA LEU A 73 -10.62 15.20 -3.13
C LEU A 73 -10.01 16.57 -2.78
N THR A 74 -8.77 16.84 -3.18
CA THR A 74 -8.11 18.14 -2.95
C THR A 74 -8.34 19.15 -4.08
N GLY A 75 -8.63 18.70 -5.31
CA GLY A 75 -8.90 19.57 -6.46
C GLY A 75 -10.33 20.10 -6.53
N PHE A 76 -11.26 19.52 -5.76
CA PHE A 76 -12.63 20.03 -5.57
C PHE A 76 -12.82 20.76 -4.22
N ALA A 77 -11.76 20.88 -3.41
CA ALA A 77 -11.71 21.67 -2.17
C ALA A 77 -11.18 23.09 -2.46
#